data_AF-A0A060Z0I2-F1
#
_entry.id   AF-A0A060Z0I2-F1
#
_cell.length_a   1.000
_cell.length_b   1.000
_cell.length_c   1.000
_cell.angle_alpha   90.00
_cell.angle_beta   90.00
_cell.angle_gamma   90.00
#
_symmetry.space_group_name_H-M   'P 1'
#
loop_
_entity.id
_entity.type
_entity.pdbx_description
1 polymer ?
#
loop_
_entity_poly.entity_id
_entity_poly.type
_entity_poly.pdbx_seq_one_letter_code
_entity_poly.pdbx_strand_id
1 'polypeptide(L)'
;GFDVVPRRLKNSKAATEGPRYLFRGRINTEVMEVENVDDGTADYHSSGNIVNNGWKIHNTAKNKWFVCMAKTPEEKQEWLEAILKERERRKTLRLGMEQDTWVMVSEKGEKLYHLMTKQGHLIKDRKRKLTTFPKCFLGR
;
A
#
# COMPACT_ATOMS: atom_id res chain seq x y z
N GLY A 1 -1.58 4.46 3.44
CA GLY A 1 -2.11 3.18 3.96
C GLY A 1 -1.38 2.07 3.28
N PHE A 2 -1.00 1.00 3.98
CA PHE A 2 -0.34 -0.15 3.35
C PHE A 2 -1.39 -1.05 2.69
N ASP A 3 -1.17 -1.40 1.43
CA ASP A 3 -1.93 -2.43 0.75
C ASP A 3 -1.43 -3.79 1.22
N VAL A 4 -2.34 -4.65 1.70
CA VAL A 4 -1.99 -5.99 2.12
C VAL A 4 -1.72 -6.82 0.86
N VAL A 5 -0.43 -7.10 0.61
CA VAL A 5 0.18 -8.01 -0.38
C VAL A 5 -0.69 -8.28 -1.62
N PRO A 6 -0.42 -7.62 -2.77
CA PRO A 6 -1.11 -7.92 -4.02
C PRO A 6 -0.89 -9.38 -4.44
N ARG A 7 -1.90 -10.24 -4.35
CA ARG A 7 -1.80 -11.62 -4.85
C ARG A 7 -1.91 -11.62 -6.37
N ARG A 8 -0.83 -12.01 -7.05
CA ARG A 8 -0.82 -12.24 -8.50
C ARG A 8 -1.88 -13.30 -8.87
N LEU A 9 -2.78 -12.96 -9.79
CA LEU A 9 -3.69 -13.94 -10.38
C LEU A 9 -2.89 -14.92 -11.24
N LYS A 10 -2.92 -16.22 -10.89
CA LYS A 10 -2.46 -17.29 -11.80
C LYS A 10 -3.55 -17.49 -12.85
N ASN A 11 -3.52 -16.73 -13.94
CA ASN A 11 -4.35 -17.03 -15.10
C ASN A 11 -3.62 -18.06 -15.97
N SER A 12 -4.13 -19.29 -15.98
CA SER A 12 -3.87 -20.23 -17.06
C SER A 12 -4.61 -19.73 -18.30
N LYS A 13 -3.90 -19.03 -19.17
CA LYS A 13 -4.06 -18.88 -20.63
C LYS A 13 -3.39 -17.57 -21.04
N ALA A 14 -2.57 -17.66 -22.09
CA ALA A 14 -1.77 -16.60 -22.65
C ALA A 14 -2.54 -15.27 -22.68
N ALA A 15 -2.12 -14.31 -21.85
CA ALA A 15 -2.61 -12.94 -21.92
C ALA A 15 -1.41 -12.05 -22.22
N THR A 16 -1.47 -11.40 -23.37
CA THR A 16 -0.56 -10.34 -23.86
C THR A 16 -0.65 -9.04 -23.05
N GLU A 17 -1.35 -9.05 -21.91
CA GLU A 17 -1.48 -7.92 -21.01
C GLU A 17 -0.75 -8.21 -19.70
N GLY A 18 -0.01 -7.21 -19.20
CA GLY A 18 0.80 -7.31 -17.99
C GLY A 18 0.05 -7.78 -16.73
N PRO A 19 0.77 -7.98 -15.61
CA PRO A 19 0.17 -8.53 -14.40
C PRO A 19 -1.01 -7.68 -13.91
N ARG A 20 -2.20 -8.29 -13.86
CA ARG A 20 -3.41 -7.71 -13.27
C ARG A 20 -3.45 -7.98 -11.76
N TYR A 21 -3.70 -6.95 -10.97
CA TYR A 21 -3.81 -7.02 -9.50
C TYR A 21 -5.27 -6.93 -9.05
N LEU A 22 -5.61 -7.63 -7.96
CA LEU A 22 -6.93 -7.61 -7.34
C LEU A 22 -6.83 -6.97 -5.95
N PHE A 23 -7.66 -5.96 -5.68
CA PHE A 23 -7.74 -5.34 -4.37
C PHE A 23 -8.25 -6.33 -3.31
N ARG A 24 -7.52 -6.43 -2.19
CA ARG A 24 -7.85 -7.35 -1.08
C ARG A 24 -8.03 -6.65 0.26
N GLY A 25 -7.57 -5.42 0.39
CA GLY A 25 -7.71 -4.64 1.61
C GLY A 25 -6.55 -3.67 1.81
N ARG A 26 -6.78 -2.72 2.72
CA ARG A 26 -5.80 -1.71 3.15
C ARG A 26 -5.80 -1.61 4.66
N ILE A 27 -4.64 -1.32 5.25
CA ILE A 27 -4.51 -1.06 6.69
C ILE A 27 -4.07 0.40 6.89
N ASN A 28 -4.77 1.12 7.77
CA ASN A 28 -4.31 2.44 8.21
C ASN A 28 -3.03 2.23 9.03
N THR A 29 -1.95 2.89 8.62
CA THR A 29 -0.63 2.72 9.23
C THR A 29 -0.62 3.17 10.69
N GLU A 30 -1.57 4.02 11.11
CA GLU A 30 -1.70 4.52 12.49
C GLU A 30 -2.11 3.43 13.48
N VAL A 31 -2.85 2.44 13.01
CA VAL A 31 -3.33 1.28 13.80
C VAL A 31 -2.61 0.01 13.35
N MET A 32 -1.41 0.17 12.78
CA MET A 32 -0.59 -0.91 12.25
C MET A 32 0.67 -1.09 13.10
N GLU A 33 0.74 -2.23 13.77
CA GLU A 33 1.92 -2.69 14.50
C GLU A 33 2.66 -3.75 13.69
N VAL A 34 3.99 -3.80 13.86
CA VAL A 34 4.87 -4.68 13.09
C VAL A 34 5.86 -5.32 14.02
N GLU A 35 5.99 -6.64 13.91
CA GLU A 35 6.89 -7.46 14.72
C GLU A 35 7.80 -8.26 13.79
N ASN A 36 9.11 -8.21 14.05
CA ASN A 36 10.05 -9.09 13.37
C ASN A 36 9.82 -10.54 13.80
N VAL A 37 9.96 -11.48 12.87
CA VAL A 37 9.87 -12.91 13.14
C VAL A 37 11.22 -13.55 12.81
N ASP A 38 11.77 -14.30 13.76
CA ASP A 38 13.02 -15.02 13.56
C ASP A 38 12.80 -16.25 12.68
N ASP A 39 13.82 -16.61 11.92
CA ASP A 39 13.75 -17.74 11.01
C ASP A 39 13.62 -19.06 11.77
N GLY A 40 12.91 -20.02 11.18
CA GLY A 40 12.64 -21.31 11.82
C GLY A 40 11.50 -21.27 12.85
N THR A 41 10.86 -20.13 13.07
CA THR A 41 9.73 -20.03 14.01
C THR A 41 8.40 -20.43 13.37
N ALA A 42 7.51 -21.00 14.17
CA ALA A 42 6.14 -21.30 13.78
C ALA A 42 5.21 -21.07 14.98
N ASP A 43 4.07 -20.43 14.75
CA ASP A 43 3.08 -20.17 15.80
C ASP A 43 1.64 -20.18 15.25
N TYR A 44 0.71 -19.81 16.12
CA TYR A 44 -0.72 -19.76 15.81
C TYR A 44 -1.03 -18.90 14.58
N HIS A 45 -0.38 -17.76 14.41
CA HIS A 45 -0.63 -16.85 13.29
C HIS A 45 -0.02 -17.35 11.98
N SER A 46 1.01 -18.20 12.03
CA SER A 46 1.56 -18.87 10.85
C SER A 46 0.84 -20.19 10.52
N SER A 47 -0.20 -20.56 11.27
CA SER A 47 -0.89 -21.84 11.16
C SER A 47 0.05 -23.05 11.25
N GLY A 48 1.10 -22.94 12.07
CA GLY A 48 2.12 -23.97 12.23
C GLY A 48 3.12 -24.08 11.06
N ASN A 49 3.05 -23.20 10.06
CA ASN A 49 4.05 -23.14 9.01
C ASN A 49 5.33 -22.47 9.53
N ILE A 50 6.48 -23.02 9.17
CA ILE A 50 7.78 -22.42 9.43
C ILE A 50 7.89 -21.12 8.65
N VAL A 51 8.22 -20.05 9.35
CA VAL A 51 8.43 -18.73 8.80
C VAL A 51 9.92 -18.50 8.66
N ASN A 52 10.35 -18.15 7.44
CA ASN A 52 11.69 -17.66 7.14
C ASN A 52 11.57 -16.32 6.42
N ASN A 53 12.53 -15.42 6.65
CA ASN A 53 12.52 -14.06 6.13
C ASN A 53 11.19 -13.34 6.42
N GLY A 54 10.59 -13.59 7.59
CA GLY A 54 9.24 -13.14 7.89
C GLY A 54 9.12 -12.01 8.90
N TRP A 55 7.95 -11.39 8.88
CA TRP A 55 7.49 -10.41 9.87
C TRP A 55 5.97 -10.49 10.00
N LYS A 56 5.45 -9.93 11.08
CA LYS A 56 4.02 -9.85 11.35
C LYS A 56 3.52 -8.43 11.27
N ILE A 57 2.29 -8.29 10.79
CA ILE A 57 1.53 -7.05 10.81
C ILE A 57 0.28 -7.26 11.64
N HIS A 58 0.12 -6.47 12.71
CA HIS A 58 -1.09 -6.43 13.52
C HIS A 58 -1.90 -5.19 13.18
N ASN A 59 -3.15 -5.42 12.79
CA ASN A 59 -4.16 -4.39 12.70
C ASN A 59 -4.89 -4.30 14.04
N THR A 60 -4.47 -3.37 14.89
CA THR A 60 -5.01 -3.20 16.25
C THR A 60 -6.50 -2.83 16.23
N ALA A 61 -6.94 -2.07 15.22
CA ALA A 61 -8.35 -1.68 15.07
C ALA A 61 -9.30 -2.84 14.76
N LYS A 62 -8.79 -3.92 14.13
CA LYS A 62 -9.58 -5.11 13.80
C LYS A 62 -9.17 -6.35 14.60
N ASN A 63 -8.17 -6.21 15.46
CA ASN A 63 -7.46 -7.30 16.11
C ASN A 63 -7.12 -8.46 15.15
N LYS A 64 -6.52 -8.14 14.00
CA LYS A 64 -6.16 -9.12 12.96
C LYS A 64 -4.67 -9.14 12.72
N TRP A 65 -4.11 -10.34 12.71
CA TRP A 65 -2.70 -10.60 12.43
C TRP A 65 -2.51 -11.10 11.02
N PHE A 66 -1.43 -10.66 10.39
CA PHE A 66 -0.96 -11.13 9.09
C PHE A 66 0.50 -11.52 9.20
N VAL A 67 0.85 -12.70 8.70
CA VAL A 67 2.24 -13.12 8.55
C VAL A 67 2.67 -12.80 7.12
N CYS A 68 3.76 -12.06 6.98
CA CYS A 68 4.40 -11.75 5.71
C CYS A 68 5.75 -12.46 5.64
N MET A 69 6.12 -12.89 4.43
CA MET A 69 7.40 -13.54 4.15
C MET A 69 7.98 -12.95 2.88
N ALA A 70 9.24 -12.54 2.93
CA ALA A 70 10.01 -12.17 1.76
C ALA A 70 10.72 -13.39 1.17
N LYS A 71 11.19 -13.29 -0.07
CA LYS A 71 12.00 -14.34 -0.68
C LYS A 71 13.42 -14.35 -0.12
N THR A 72 13.95 -13.17 0.20
CA THR A 72 15.32 -13.00 0.67
C THR A 72 15.33 -12.13 1.94
N PRO A 73 16.37 -12.25 2.78
CA PRO A 73 16.50 -11.43 3.98
C PRO A 73 16.70 -9.94 3.65
N GLU A 74 17.28 -9.61 2.51
CA GLU A 74 17.43 -8.23 2.04
C GLU A 74 16.06 -7.61 1.73
N GLU A 75 15.18 -8.33 1.04
CA GLU A 75 13.82 -7.87 0.77
C GLU A 75 13.03 -7.70 2.08
N LYS A 76 13.18 -8.61 3.05
CA LYS A 76 12.61 -8.44 4.41
C LYS A 76 13.10 -7.14 5.04
N GLN A 77 14.40 -6.89 4.99
CA GLN A 77 15.01 -5.71 5.59
C GLN A 77 14.51 -4.42 4.93
N GLU A 78 14.43 -4.37 3.60
CA GLU A 78 13.85 -3.24 2.85
C GLU A 78 12.42 -2.93 3.30
N TRP A 79 11.59 -3.96 3.49
CA TRP A 79 10.22 -3.80 3.98
C TRP A 79 10.16 -3.22 5.40
N LEU A 80 10.97 -3.75 6.32
CA LEU A 80 11.01 -3.27 7.70
C LEU A 80 11.50 -1.82 7.76
N GLU A 81 12.52 -1.47 6.98
CA GLU A 81 13.04 -0.10 6.86
C GLU A 81 12.02 0.85 6.26
N ALA A 82 11.31 0.45 5.21
CA ALA A 82 10.25 1.26 4.61
C ALA A 82 9.12 1.55 5.62
N ILE A 83 8.76 0.57 6.45
CA ILE A 83 7.75 0.74 7.50
C ILE A 83 8.24 1.69 8.59
N LEU A 84 9.50 1.58 9.03
CA LEU A 84 10.09 2.50 10.00
C LEU A 84 10.15 3.92 9.45
N LYS A 85 10.56 4.09 8.20
CA LYS A 85 10.64 5.38 7.52
C LYS A 85 9.26 6.05 7.40
N GLU A 86 8.22 5.28 7.07
CA GLU A 86 6.85 5.79 7.03
C GLU A 86 6.35 6.23 8.41
N ARG A 87 6.68 5.46 9.47
CA ARG A 87 6.36 5.86 10.85
C ARG A 87 7.02 7.17 11.24
N GLU A 88 8.28 7.36 10.87
CA GLU A 88 9.02 8.57 11.19
C GLU A 88 8.48 9.78 10.41
N ARG A 89 8.28 9.63 9.09
CA ARG A 89 7.66 10.65 8.25
C ARG A 89 6.30 11.09 8.80
N ARG A 90 5.50 10.15 9.29
CA ARG A 90 4.20 10.45 9.90
C ARG A 90 4.33 11.25 11.20
N LYS A 91 5.30 10.95 12.06
CA LYS A 91 5.54 11.74 13.28
C LYS A 91 5.89 13.19 12.92
N THR A 92 6.76 13.38 11.92
CA THR A 92 7.13 14.72 11.44
C THR A 92 5.92 15.49 10.91
N LEU A 93 5.07 14.84 10.11
CA LEU A 93 3.84 15.46 9.59
C LEU A 93 2.86 15.86 10.70
N ARG A 94 2.71 15.04 11.76
CA ARG A 94 1.83 15.34 12.90
C ARG A 94 2.24 16.60 13.68
N LEU A 95 3.45 17.10 13.47
CA LEU A 95 4.01 18.24 14.21
C LEU A 95 3.95 19.57 13.45
N GLY A 96 3.33 19.66 12.26
CA GLY A 96 3.34 20.92 11.49
C GLY A 96 2.24 21.16 10.47
N MET A 97 2.19 22.40 9.97
CA MET A 97 1.32 22.94 8.89
C MET A 97 1.30 22.09 7.60
N GLU A 98 2.26 21.17 7.45
CA GLU A 98 2.33 20.19 6.37
C GLU A 98 1.17 19.20 6.38
N GLN A 99 0.63 18.82 7.56
CA GLN A 99 -0.54 17.95 7.63
C GLN A 99 -1.78 18.61 7.03
N ASP A 100 -2.05 19.87 7.40
CA ASP A 100 -3.18 20.64 6.85
C ASP A 100 -3.03 20.86 5.34
N THR A 101 -1.80 21.10 4.89
CA THR A 101 -1.48 21.24 3.46
C THR A 101 -1.69 19.93 2.70
N TRP A 102 -1.24 18.80 3.25
CA TRP A 102 -1.39 17.48 2.62
C TRP A 102 -2.86 17.05 2.54
N VAL A 103 -3.63 17.28 3.61
CA VAL A 103 -5.08 17.04 3.64
C VAL A 103 -5.78 17.91 2.59
N MET A 104 -5.47 19.21 2.54
CA MET A 104 -6.03 20.11 1.52
C MET A 104 -5.71 19.68 0.08
N VAL A 105 -4.47 19.29 -0.20
CA VAL A 105 -4.04 18.85 -1.55
C VAL A 105 -4.73 17.54 -1.92
N SER A 106 -4.84 16.58 -0.99
CA SER A 106 -5.52 15.31 -1.23
C SER A 106 -7.02 15.50 -1.48
N GLU A 107 -7.70 16.34 -0.71
CA GLU A 107 -9.13 16.61 -0.90
C GLU A 107 -9.44 17.31 -2.22
N LYS A 108 -8.64 18.31 -2.60
CA LYS A 108 -8.79 19.00 -3.89
C LYS A 108 -8.45 18.06 -5.05
N GLY A 109 -7.41 17.23 -4.91
CA GLY A 109 -7.02 16.20 -5.88
C GLY A 109 -8.09 15.14 -6.10
N GLU A 110 -8.71 14.63 -5.04
CA GLU A 110 -9.78 13.62 -5.12
C GLU A 110 -11.06 14.20 -5.73
N LYS A 111 -11.42 15.45 -5.40
CA LYS A 111 -12.53 16.18 -6.03
C LYS A 111 -12.29 16.37 -7.53
N LEU A 112 -11.08 16.79 -7.91
CA LEU A 112 -10.70 16.95 -9.33
C LEU A 112 -10.74 15.61 -10.08
N TYR A 113 -10.23 14.52 -9.48
CA TYR A 113 -10.30 13.19 -10.07
C TYR A 113 -11.75 12.77 -10.36
N HIS A 114 -12.66 12.91 -9.39
CA HIS A 114 -14.08 12.58 -9.58
C HIS A 114 -14.75 13.45 -10.65
N LEU A 115 -14.31 14.70 -10.79
CA LEU A 115 -14.84 15.59 -11.82
C LEU A 115 -14.30 15.19 -13.21
N MET A 116 -13.02 14.80 -13.31
CA MET A 116 -12.41 14.31 -14.55
C MET A 116 -13.02 12.99 -15.03
N THR A 117 -13.36 12.07 -14.11
CA THR A 117 -14.03 10.81 -14.47
C THR A 117 -15.48 11.01 -14.93
N LYS A 118 -16.17 12.05 -14.43
CA LYS A 118 -17.54 12.40 -14.83
C LYS A 118 -17.60 13.32 -16.05
N GLN A 119 -16.61 14.18 -16.24
CA GLN A 119 -16.56 15.20 -17.29
C GLN A 119 -15.18 15.16 -17.98
N GLY A 120 -15.04 14.31 -19.00
CA GLY A 120 -13.78 14.12 -19.75
C GLY A 120 -13.32 15.31 -20.60
N HIS A 121 -14.01 16.46 -20.53
CA HIS A 121 -13.67 17.69 -21.26
C HIS A 121 -13.12 18.79 -20.34
N LEU A 122 -12.94 18.50 -19.06
CA LEU A 122 -12.55 19.49 -18.05
C LEU A 122 -11.09 19.94 -18.17
N ILE A 123 -10.21 19.04 -18.61
CA ILE A 123 -8.81 19.34 -18.93
C ILE A 123 -8.61 19.05 -20.42
N LYS A 124 -8.54 20.11 -21.22
CA LYS A 124 -8.22 20.04 -22.65
C LYS A 124 -6.75 20.41 -22.84
N ASP A 125 -5.91 19.41 -23.03
CA ASP A 125 -4.62 19.64 -23.68
C ASP A 125 -4.89 19.74 -25.19
N ARG A 126 -4.57 20.89 -25.79
CA ARG A 126 -4.80 21.15 -27.22
C ARG A 126 -3.97 20.22 -28.12
N LYS A 127 -2.92 19.58 -27.57
CA LYS A 127 -2.00 18.69 -28.29
C LYS A 127 -2.32 17.19 -28.07
N ARG A 128 -3.02 16.79 -27.02
CA ARG A 128 -3.38 15.37 -26.76
C ARG A 128 -4.72 15.21 -26.05
N LYS A 129 -5.55 14.28 -26.52
CA LYS A 129 -6.72 13.81 -25.76
C LYS A 129 -6.23 12.90 -24.63
N LEU A 130 -6.27 13.37 -23.39
CA LEU A 130 -6.04 12.54 -22.19
C LEU A 130 -7.26 11.63 -22.00
N THR A 131 -7.22 10.42 -22.57
CA THR A 131 -8.32 9.44 -22.50
C THR A 131 -8.26 8.57 -21.24
N THR A 132 -7.17 8.63 -20.48
CA THR A 132 -6.97 7.84 -19.26
C THR A 132 -6.32 8.73 -18.20
N PHE A 133 -7.01 8.95 -17.07
CA PHE A 133 -6.50 9.69 -15.93
C PHE A 133 -6.08 8.68 -14.84
N PRO A 134 -4.80 8.28 -14.77
CA PRO A 134 -4.34 7.48 -13.64
C PRO A 134 -4.55 8.29 -12.35
N LYS A 135 -5.03 7.65 -11.28
CA LYS A 135 -5.08 8.25 -9.93
C LYS A 135 -3.65 8.48 -9.44
N CYS A 136 -3.03 9.58 -9.86
CA CYS A 136 -1.65 9.92 -9.52
C CYS A 136 -1.46 10.47 -8.09
N PHE A 137 -2.47 10.35 -7.21
CA PHE A 137 -2.37 10.71 -5.78
C PHE A 137 -2.24 9.51 -4.84
N LEU A 138 -2.24 8.28 -5.37
CA LEU A 138 -1.77 7.12 -4.63
C LEU A 138 -0.26 7.03 -4.88
N GLY A 139 0.51 7.29 -3.82
CA GLY A 139 1.96 7.44 -3.84
C GLY A 139 2.71 6.33 -4.54
N ARG A 140 3.83 6.72 -5.14
CA ARG A 140 5.05 5.90 -5.00
C ARG A 140 5.53 5.99 -3.56
#